data_AF-A0A1H3ZW22-F1
#
_entry.id   AF-A0A1H3ZW22-F1
#
_cell.length_a   1.000
_cell.length_b   1.000
_cell.length_c   1.000
_cell.angle_alpha   90.00
_cell.angle_beta   90.00
_cell.angle_gamma   90.00
#
_symmetry.space_group_name_H-M   'P 1'
#
loop_
_entity.id
_entity.type
_entity.pdbx_description
1 polymer ?
#
loop_
_entity_poly.entity_id
_entity_poly.type
_entity_poly.pdbx_seq_one_letter_code
_entity_poly.pdbx_strand_id
1 'polypeptide(L)'
;MKKTTFNVITKNLILGLFVIMLTASFTSCSKKVAFQTSTIVPAARGDVKVTKDENKNYLIQIKLENLAEVKRLDSSKEAYVVWMETEDSMVKNIGQIKSDSKFLSSKLKATFETVTPLKPTKIFITAENDSEVQYPNNQIILTTGNM
;
A
#
# COMPACT_ATOMS: atom_id res chain seq x y z
N MET A 1 23.50 -22.39 -57.79
CA MET A 1 23.65 -21.22 -56.89
C MET A 1 22.27 -20.87 -56.33
N LYS A 2 21.97 -21.20 -55.06
CA LYS A 2 20.80 -20.74 -54.25
C LYS A 2 20.85 -21.43 -52.87
N LYS A 3 21.69 -20.93 -51.95
CA LYS A 3 21.73 -21.38 -50.53
C LYS A 3 22.16 -20.21 -49.65
N THR A 4 21.31 -19.19 -49.52
CA THR A 4 21.61 -18.09 -48.56
C THR A 4 20.39 -17.30 -48.05
N THR A 5 19.22 -17.43 -48.67
CA THR A 5 18.04 -16.63 -48.28
C THR A 5 17.16 -17.26 -47.19
N PHE A 6 17.12 -18.60 -47.09
CA PHE A 6 16.23 -19.30 -46.15
C PHE A 6 16.60 -19.08 -44.67
N ASN A 7 17.91 -18.97 -44.37
CA ASN A 7 18.41 -18.85 -42.99
C ASN A 7 18.29 -17.42 -42.42
N VAL A 8 18.14 -16.41 -43.29
CA VAL A 8 17.95 -15.00 -42.90
C VAL A 8 16.48 -14.75 -42.54
N ILE A 9 15.55 -15.34 -43.30
CA ILE A 9 14.11 -15.24 -43.05
C ILE A 9 13.74 -15.91 -41.73
N THR A 10 14.25 -17.12 -41.47
CA THR A 10 14.02 -17.82 -40.18
C THR A 10 14.65 -17.09 -39.00
N LYS A 11 15.84 -16.51 -39.13
CA LYS A 11 16.45 -15.66 -38.09
C LYS A 11 15.61 -14.42 -37.78
N ASN A 12 15.12 -13.71 -38.80
CA ASN A 12 14.28 -12.52 -38.60
C ASN A 12 12.91 -12.88 -38.00
N LEU A 13 12.36 -14.05 -38.34
CA LEU A 13 11.12 -14.55 -37.74
C LEU A 13 11.29 -14.92 -36.26
N ILE A 14 12.39 -15.60 -35.92
CA ILE A 14 12.74 -15.96 -34.53
C ILE A 14 13.03 -14.71 -33.71
N LEU A 15 13.74 -13.73 -34.28
CA LEU A 15 14.02 -12.44 -33.63
C LEU A 15 12.73 -11.65 -33.38
N GLY A 16 11.81 -11.64 -34.36
CA GLY A 16 10.48 -11.02 -34.21
C GLY A 16 9.65 -11.69 -33.11
N LEU A 17 9.66 -13.03 -33.03
CA LEU A 17 8.94 -13.78 -32.00
C LEU A 17 9.49 -13.50 -30.58
N PHE A 18 10.80 -13.36 -30.46
CA PHE A 18 11.47 -13.04 -29.19
C PHE A 18 11.13 -11.61 -28.72
N VAL A 19 11.02 -10.65 -29.64
CA VAL A 19 10.62 -9.27 -29.33
C VAL A 19 9.15 -9.19 -28.89
N ILE A 20 8.24 -9.95 -29.53
CA ILE A 20 6.83 -10.00 -29.14
C ILE A 20 6.66 -10.63 -27.76
N MET A 21 7.39 -11.72 -27.47
CA MET A 21 7.35 -12.40 -26.16
C MET A 21 7.88 -11.53 -25.01
N LEU A 22 8.82 -10.62 -25.29
CA LEU A 22 9.37 -9.68 -24.30
C LEU A 22 8.40 -8.54 -23.93
N THR A 23 7.39 -8.27 -24.76
CA THR A 23 6.40 -7.20 -24.52
C THR A 23 5.15 -7.66 -23.75
N ALA A 24 4.98 -8.97 -23.52
CA ALA A 24 3.82 -9.53 -22.82
C ALA A 24 3.91 -9.46 -21.28
N SER A 25 4.89 -8.72 -20.75
CA SER A 25 5.28 -8.80 -19.35
C SER A 25 4.59 -7.74 -18.47
N PHE A 26 3.72 -8.24 -17.58
CA PHE A 26 3.26 -7.65 -16.30
C PHE A 26 2.23 -6.52 -16.32
N THR A 27 0.97 -6.84 -16.65
CA THR A 27 -0.19 -6.05 -16.18
C THR A 27 -0.47 -6.36 -14.71
N SER A 28 0.35 -5.86 -13.78
CA SER A 28 -0.01 -5.90 -12.36
C SER A 28 -1.10 -4.85 -12.11
N CYS A 29 -2.32 -5.33 -11.84
CA CYS A 29 -3.43 -4.45 -11.46
C CYS A 29 -3.19 -3.95 -10.04
N SER A 30 -2.82 -2.66 -9.92
CA SER A 30 -2.64 -1.99 -8.65
C SER A 30 -3.80 -1.03 -8.40
N LYS A 31 -4.41 -1.11 -7.21
CA LYS A 31 -5.52 -0.24 -6.81
C LYS A 31 -5.02 0.83 -5.86
N LYS A 32 -5.29 2.09 -6.18
CA LYS A 32 -4.92 3.24 -5.36
C LYS A 32 -6.18 3.93 -4.83
N VAL A 33 -6.27 4.11 -3.51
CA VAL A 33 -7.42 4.70 -2.81
C VAL A 33 -6.94 5.78 -1.87
N ALA A 34 -7.53 6.97 -1.94
CA ALA A 34 -7.20 8.06 -1.03
C ALA A 34 -7.88 7.89 0.34
N PHE A 35 -7.26 8.39 1.40
CA PHE A 35 -7.94 8.56 2.67
C PHE A 35 -9.00 9.66 2.59
N GLN A 36 -10.09 9.47 3.33
CA GLN A 36 -11.10 10.49 3.56
C GLN A 36 -10.53 11.59 4.47
N THR A 37 -11.18 12.75 4.45
CA THR A 37 -10.78 13.86 5.32
C THR A 37 -11.07 13.52 6.77
N SER A 38 -10.05 13.63 7.63
CA SER A 38 -10.17 13.40 9.06
C SER A 38 -10.88 14.58 9.74
N THR A 39 -11.72 14.29 10.73
CA THR A 39 -12.24 15.30 11.66
C THR A 39 -11.26 15.63 12.78
N ILE A 40 -10.32 14.73 13.07
CA ILE A 40 -9.33 14.87 14.16
C ILE A 40 -8.04 15.53 13.65
N VAL A 41 -7.59 15.15 12.46
CA VAL A 41 -6.37 15.71 11.83
C VAL A 41 -6.69 16.21 10.40
N PRO A 42 -7.45 17.31 10.23
CA PRO A 42 -7.96 17.72 8.91
C PRO A 42 -6.90 18.02 7.86
N ALA A 43 -5.68 18.37 8.30
CA ALA A 43 -4.55 18.60 7.41
C ALA A 43 -3.96 17.31 6.83
N ALA A 44 -4.13 16.17 7.53
CA ALA A 44 -3.53 14.90 7.13
C ALA A 44 -4.15 14.40 5.83
N ARG A 45 -3.28 14.06 4.89
CA ARG A 45 -3.63 13.57 3.56
C ARG A 45 -2.84 12.31 3.28
N GLY A 46 -3.37 11.45 2.42
CA GLY A 46 -2.62 10.29 2.00
C GLY A 46 -3.40 9.34 1.12
N ASP A 47 -2.70 8.29 0.71
CA ASP A 47 -3.24 7.24 -0.12
C ASP A 47 -2.72 5.86 0.28
N VAL A 48 -3.53 4.87 -0.05
CA VAL A 48 -3.25 3.45 0.09
C VAL A 48 -3.16 2.86 -1.31
N LYS A 49 -2.05 2.19 -1.61
CA LYS A 49 -1.85 1.41 -2.82
C LYS A 49 -1.83 -0.08 -2.44
N VAL A 50 -2.75 -0.84 -3.02
CA VAL A 50 -2.84 -2.29 -2.85
C VAL A 50 -2.46 -2.95 -4.17
N THR A 51 -1.45 -3.82 -4.13
CA THR A 51 -0.95 -4.52 -5.31
C THR A 51 -0.93 -6.02 -5.03
N LYS A 52 -1.48 -6.82 -5.93
CA LYS A 52 -1.43 -8.27 -5.80
C LYS A 52 -0.13 -8.81 -6.42
N ASP A 53 0.60 -9.61 -5.66
CA ASP A 53 1.82 -10.27 -6.13
C ASP A 53 1.50 -11.61 -6.85
N GLU A 54 2.54 -12.24 -7.40
CA GLU A 54 2.44 -13.53 -8.09
C GLU A 54 2.03 -14.69 -7.15
N ASN A 55 2.36 -14.56 -5.86
CA ASN A 55 2.01 -15.51 -4.81
C ASN A 55 0.58 -15.31 -4.27
N LYS A 56 -0.20 -14.40 -4.87
CA LYS A 56 -1.55 -14.01 -4.48
C LYS A 56 -1.64 -13.31 -3.11
N ASN A 57 -0.53 -12.80 -2.59
CA ASN A 57 -0.53 -11.88 -1.46
C ASN A 57 -0.79 -10.44 -1.94
N TYR A 58 -1.21 -9.60 -1.00
CA TYR A 58 -1.50 -8.20 -1.21
C TYR A 58 -0.42 -7.37 -0.51
N LEU A 59 0.36 -6.65 -1.30
CA LEU A 59 1.25 -5.60 -0.84
C LEU A 59 0.42 -4.33 -0.59
N ILE A 60 0.42 -3.87 0.65
CA ILE A 60 -0.26 -2.65 1.09
C ILE A 60 0.81 -1.60 1.34
N GLN A 61 0.75 -0.51 0.61
CA GLN A 61 1.65 0.64 0.75
C GLN A 61 0.82 1.87 1.10
N ILE A 62 1.20 2.57 2.16
CA ILE A 62 0.52 3.77 2.64
C ILE A 62 1.50 4.93 2.61
N LYS A 63 1.05 6.06 2.06
CA LYS A 63 1.80 7.32 2.07
C LYS A 63 0.94 8.40 2.67
N LEU A 64 1.47 9.06 3.69
CA LEU A 64 0.80 10.13 4.44
C LEU A 64 1.63 11.41 4.40
N GLU A 65 0.95 12.53 4.40
CA GLU A 65 1.50 13.88 4.47
C GLU A 65 0.68 14.72 5.46
N ASN A 66 1.32 15.70 6.10
CA ASN A 66 0.73 16.55 7.13
C ASN A 66 0.10 15.76 8.31
N LEU A 67 0.62 14.57 8.61
CA LEU A 67 0.23 13.80 9.78
C LEU A 67 0.92 14.38 11.02
N ALA A 68 0.13 14.85 11.98
CA ALA A 68 0.65 15.32 13.25
C ALA A 68 1.39 14.19 13.99
N GLU A 69 2.43 14.53 14.75
CA GLU A 69 3.07 13.56 15.64
C GLU A 69 2.05 13.03 16.65
N VAL A 70 2.07 11.73 16.91
CA VAL A 70 1.08 11.06 17.76
C VAL A 70 1.03 11.64 19.19
N LYS A 71 2.18 12.05 19.73
CA LYS A 71 2.32 12.68 21.06
C LYS A 71 1.78 14.11 21.11
N ARG A 72 1.51 14.73 19.95
CA ARG A 72 0.97 16.10 19.84
C ARG A 72 -0.54 16.12 19.63
N LEU A 73 -1.19 14.96 19.57
CA LEU A 73 -2.64 14.88 19.60
C LEU A 73 -3.15 15.22 21.00
N ASP A 74 -4.32 15.85 21.10
CA ASP A 74 -4.94 16.25 22.38
C ASP A 74 -5.11 15.11 23.38
N SER A 75 -5.09 13.86 22.91
CA SER A 75 -5.20 12.64 23.72
C SER A 75 -3.86 11.93 24.04
N SER A 76 -2.71 12.56 23.76
CA SER A 76 -1.34 12.05 24.00
C SER A 76 -1.19 10.53 23.84
N LYS A 77 -1.35 10.05 22.60
CA LYS A 77 -1.22 8.63 22.24
C LYS A 77 0.25 8.27 21.95
N GLU A 78 0.56 6.98 21.95
CA GLU A 78 1.94 6.49 21.77
C GLU A 78 2.23 6.01 20.33
N ALA A 79 1.25 5.45 19.64
CA ALA A 79 1.44 4.88 18.31
C ALA A 79 0.27 5.14 17.36
N TYR A 80 0.56 5.30 16.08
CA TYR A 80 -0.46 5.15 15.03
C TYR A 80 -0.49 3.69 14.58
N VAL A 81 -1.63 3.03 14.75
CA VAL A 81 -1.82 1.63 14.37
C VAL A 81 -2.65 1.57 13.10
N VAL A 82 -2.19 0.76 12.14
CA VAL A 82 -2.84 0.53 10.87
C VAL A 82 -3.68 -0.72 10.96
N TRP A 83 -4.93 -0.60 10.53
CA TRP A 83 -5.91 -1.67 10.54
C TRP A 83 -6.39 -1.96 9.13
N MET A 84 -6.68 -3.23 8.86
CA MET A 84 -7.43 -3.65 7.69
C MET A 84 -8.75 -4.30 8.07
N GLU A 85 -9.76 -4.07 7.25
CA GLU A 85 -10.99 -4.84 7.20
C GLU A 85 -10.92 -5.78 5.99
N THR A 86 -11.41 -7.00 6.14
CA THR A 86 -11.46 -8.03 5.09
C THR A 86 -12.89 -8.29 4.63
N GLU A 87 -13.07 -9.11 3.58
CA GLU A 87 -14.39 -9.41 3.01
C GLU A 87 -15.35 -10.10 4.00
N ASP A 88 -14.82 -10.83 4.98
CA ASP A 88 -15.54 -11.45 6.09
C ASP A 88 -15.82 -10.48 7.26
N SER A 89 -15.61 -9.17 7.06
CA SER A 89 -15.76 -8.13 8.09
C SER A 89 -14.82 -8.30 9.30
N MET A 90 -13.75 -9.08 9.17
CA MET A 90 -12.73 -9.15 10.22
C MET A 90 -11.82 -7.92 10.19
N VAL A 91 -11.56 -7.35 11.37
CA VAL A 91 -10.59 -6.27 11.56
C VAL A 91 -9.28 -6.85 12.06
N LYS A 92 -8.16 -6.49 11.43
CA LYS A 92 -6.82 -6.96 11.81
C LYS A 92 -5.85 -5.80 11.94
N ASN A 93 -5.07 -5.81 13.02
CA ASN A 93 -3.88 -4.97 13.15
C ASN A 93 -2.83 -5.47 12.14
N ILE A 94 -2.40 -4.60 11.24
CA ILE A 94 -1.39 -4.94 10.23
C ILE A 94 -0.04 -4.30 10.50
N GLY A 95 0.07 -3.54 11.59
CA GLY A 95 1.30 -2.94 12.09
C GLY A 95 1.12 -1.49 12.50
N GLN A 96 2.23 -0.83 12.82
CA GLN A 96 2.27 0.56 13.26
C GLN A 96 3.06 1.45 12.31
N ILE A 97 2.68 2.73 12.25
CA ILE A 97 3.45 3.76 11.57
C ILE A 97 4.58 4.20 12.50
N LYS A 98 5.80 3.76 12.19
CA LYS A 98 6.99 4.16 12.96
C LYS A 98 7.24 5.65 12.79
N SER A 99 7.12 6.40 13.89
CA SER A 99 7.50 7.81 13.97
C SER A 99 8.98 7.97 14.32
N ASP A 100 9.86 7.31 13.57
CA ASP A 100 11.28 7.68 13.66
C ASP A 100 11.45 9.01 12.95
N SER A 101 12.16 9.97 13.54
CA SER A 101 12.38 11.34 13.01
C SER A 101 12.93 11.38 11.56
N LYS A 102 13.46 10.26 11.05
CA LYS A 102 13.81 10.08 9.63
C LYS A 102 12.63 9.72 8.72
N PHE A 103 11.66 8.93 9.21
CA PHE A 103 10.45 8.51 8.49
C PHE A 103 9.31 9.51 8.65
N LEU A 104 9.08 10.02 9.88
CA LEU A 104 8.40 11.27 10.15
C LEU A 104 9.42 12.41 10.12
N SER A 105 9.87 12.75 8.92
CA SER A 105 10.64 13.98 8.69
C SER A 105 9.94 15.17 9.34
N SER A 106 10.70 16.23 9.65
CA SER A 106 10.21 17.59 9.97
C SER A 106 9.11 18.15 9.03
N LYS A 107 8.78 17.42 7.95
CA LYS A 107 7.71 17.68 6.98
C LYS A 107 6.39 16.93 7.24
N LEU A 108 6.19 16.29 8.40
CA LEU A 108 4.92 15.63 8.76
C LEU A 108 4.52 14.52 7.77
N LYS A 109 5.49 13.81 7.18
CA LYS A 109 5.23 12.72 6.22
C LYS A 109 5.36 11.37 6.89
N ALA A 110 4.64 10.36 6.43
CA ALA A 110 4.80 9.00 6.94
C ALA A 110 4.62 7.97 5.83
N THR A 111 5.30 6.85 5.96
CA THR A 111 5.13 5.71 5.05
C THR A 111 4.98 4.43 5.83
N PHE A 112 4.13 3.54 5.35
CA PHE A 112 3.93 2.21 5.91
C PHE A 112 3.81 1.19 4.79
N GLU A 113 4.40 0.02 4.98
CA GLU A 113 4.39 -1.06 4.00
C GLU A 113 4.26 -2.41 4.71
N THR A 114 3.37 -3.26 4.22
CA THR A 114 3.18 -4.63 4.72
C THR A 114 2.62 -5.54 3.64
N VAL A 115 2.70 -6.85 3.87
CA VAL A 115 2.16 -7.88 2.99
C VAL A 115 1.19 -8.75 3.75
N THR A 116 0.07 -9.11 3.12
CA THR A 116 -0.95 -9.97 3.71
C THR A 116 -1.53 -10.93 2.68
N PRO A 117 -1.84 -12.19 3.04
CA PRO A 117 -2.56 -13.10 2.15
C PRO A 117 -4.04 -12.74 2.01
N LEU A 118 -4.57 -11.89 2.89
CA LEU A 118 -5.98 -11.50 2.94
C LEU A 118 -6.22 -10.22 2.15
N LYS A 119 -7.30 -10.19 1.37
CA LYS A 119 -7.66 -9.02 0.58
C LYS A 119 -8.30 -7.93 1.46
N PRO A 120 -7.74 -6.70 1.49
CA PRO A 120 -8.36 -5.60 2.22
C PRO A 120 -9.58 -5.06 1.47
N THR A 121 -10.67 -4.80 2.20
CA THR A 121 -11.86 -4.06 1.75
C THR A 121 -11.87 -2.63 2.28
N LYS A 122 -11.20 -2.38 3.41
CA LYS A 122 -10.99 -1.05 3.99
C LYS A 122 -9.67 -1.02 4.75
N ILE A 123 -9.03 0.14 4.74
CA ILE A 123 -7.86 0.44 5.58
C ILE A 123 -8.14 1.70 6.39
N PHE A 124 -7.82 1.67 7.67
CA PHE A 124 -7.94 2.81 8.57
C PHE A 124 -6.81 2.84 9.59
N ILE A 125 -6.62 4.01 10.21
CA ILE A 125 -5.53 4.29 11.15
C ILE A 125 -6.15 4.84 12.43
N THR A 126 -5.75 4.30 13.56
CA THR A 126 -6.12 4.82 14.89
C THR A 126 -4.88 5.34 15.63
N ALA A 127 -5.09 6.19 16.64
CA ALA A 127 -4.05 6.60 17.55
C ALA A 127 -4.19 5.84 18.87
N GLU A 128 -3.27 4.94 19.18
CA GLU A 128 -3.33 3.97 20.28
C GLU A 128 -2.30 4.23 21.37
N ASN A 129 -2.56 3.69 22.57
CA ASN A 129 -1.61 3.72 23.69
C ASN A 129 -0.51 2.64 23.56
N ASP A 130 -0.75 1.61 22.76
CA ASP A 130 0.18 0.51 22.49
C ASP A 130 0.06 0.12 21.01
N SER A 131 1.17 -0.25 20.39
CA SER A 131 1.23 -0.68 19.00
C SER A 131 0.74 -2.11 18.75
N GLU A 132 0.71 -2.97 19.77
CA GLU A 132 0.37 -4.40 19.67
C GLU A 132 -1.07 -4.72 20.13
N VAL A 133 -1.93 -3.70 20.16
CA VAL A 133 -3.35 -3.86 20.51
C VAL A 133 -4.06 -4.81 19.54
N GLN A 134 -4.94 -5.65 20.11
CA GLN A 134 -5.73 -6.63 19.36
C GLN A 134 -7.02 -6.04 18.79
N TYR A 135 -7.49 -4.93 19.35
CA TYR A 135 -8.72 -4.27 18.94
C TYR A 135 -8.47 -2.76 18.80
N PRO A 136 -9.02 -2.12 17.75
CA PRO A 136 -8.89 -0.68 17.58
C PRO A 136 -9.68 0.05 18.67
N ASN A 137 -9.17 1.20 19.09
CA ASN A 137 -9.95 2.14 19.87
C ASN A 137 -10.93 2.94 18.99
N ASN A 138 -11.71 3.81 19.65
CA ASN A 138 -12.74 4.61 18.99
C ASN A 138 -12.18 5.84 18.24
N GLN A 139 -10.87 6.11 18.33
CA GLN A 139 -10.22 7.30 17.78
C GLN A 139 -9.62 7.00 16.40
N ILE A 140 -10.49 6.99 15.39
CA ILE A 140 -10.09 6.83 13.99
C ILE A 140 -9.51 8.15 13.47
N ILE A 141 -8.25 8.12 13.07
CA ILE A 141 -7.49 9.26 12.56
C ILE A 141 -7.69 9.40 11.06
N LEU A 142 -7.55 8.31 10.30
CA LEU A 142 -7.75 8.30 8.85
C LEU A 142 -8.47 7.01 8.47
N THR A 143 -9.35 7.09 7.47
CA THR A 143 -10.04 5.92 6.93
C THR A 143 -10.22 6.06 5.43
N THR A 144 -10.17 4.95 4.73
CA THR A 144 -10.46 4.89 3.30
C THR A 144 -11.95 4.64 3.07
N GLY A 145 -12.45 4.96 1.89
CA GLY A 145 -13.71 4.38 1.43
C GLY A 145 -13.57 2.87 1.23
N ASN A 146 -14.70 2.19 1.02
CA ASN A 146 -14.68 0.79 0.61
C ASN A 146 -13.90 0.65 -0.70
N MET A 147 -13.01 -0.34 -0.76
CA MET A 147 -12.15 -0.61 -1.90
C MET A 147 -12.83 -1.57 -2.87
#